data_AF-A0A080ZL02-F1
#
_entry.id   AF-A0A080ZL02-F1
#
_cell.length_a   1.000
_cell.length_b   1.000
_cell.length_c   1.000
_cell.angle_alpha   90.00
_cell.angle_beta   90.00
_cell.angle_gamma   90.00
#
_symmetry.space_group_name_H-M   'P 1'
#
loop_
_entity.id
_entity.type
_entity.pdbx_description
1 polymer ?
#
loop_
_entity_poly.entity_id
_entity_poly.type
_entity_poly.pdbx_seq_one_letter_code
_entity_poly.pdbx_strand_id
1 'polypeptide(L)'
;MEDLYGDLDTSTNALEKKEALDIKTKVEKENKRLRDELAQLQEQNRQLGAANKQLENSISTLFATAQLELGRKDKEIKRLRSQLESREAA
;
A
#
# COMPACT_ATOMS: atom_id res chain seq x y z
N MET A 1 -13.50 39.32 -54.78
CA MET A 1 -12.44 38.60 -54.05
C MET A 1 -13.02 38.41 -52.66
N GLU A 2 -13.57 37.23 -52.40
CA GLU A 2 -14.27 36.90 -51.16
C GLU A 2 -13.24 36.84 -50.05
N ASP A 3 -13.42 37.66 -49.00
CA ASP A 3 -12.43 37.85 -47.94
C ASP A 3 -12.34 36.58 -47.09
N LEU A 4 -11.41 35.71 -47.44
CA LEU A 4 -11.22 34.37 -46.87
C LEU A 4 -10.85 34.38 -45.37
N TYR A 5 -10.69 35.57 -44.77
CA TYR A 5 -10.34 35.78 -43.36
C TYR A 5 -11.39 36.59 -42.58
N GLY A 6 -12.51 36.98 -43.20
CA GLY A 6 -13.55 37.79 -42.55
C GLY A 6 -14.28 37.10 -41.40
N ASP A 7 -14.26 35.77 -41.36
CA ASP A 7 -14.87 34.94 -40.30
C ASP A 7 -13.89 34.61 -39.14
N LEU A 8 -12.61 34.98 -39.25
CA LEU A 8 -11.65 34.75 -38.18
C LEU A 8 -11.77 35.87 -37.15
N ASP A 9 -12.62 35.67 -36.13
CA ASP A 9 -12.75 36.59 -35.00
C ASP A 9 -11.43 36.63 -34.20
N THR A 10 -10.55 37.56 -34.56
CA THR A 10 -9.27 37.84 -33.89
C THR A 10 -9.42 38.85 -32.75
N SER A 11 -10.64 39.09 -32.27
CA SER A 11 -10.83 39.99 -31.13
C SER A 11 -10.13 39.45 -29.88
N THR A 12 -9.67 40.35 -29.02
CA THR A 12 -9.07 40.01 -27.73
C THR A 12 -9.98 39.09 -26.91
N ASN A 13 -11.30 39.29 -27.00
CA ASN A 13 -12.30 38.47 -26.32
C ASN A 13 -12.34 37.02 -26.85
N ALA A 14 -12.20 36.80 -28.15
CA ALA A 14 -12.14 35.46 -28.74
C ALA A 14 -10.86 34.72 -28.32
N LEU A 15 -9.74 35.43 -28.23
CA LEU A 15 -8.47 34.90 -27.72
C LEU A 15 -8.55 34.53 -26.24
N GLU A 16 -9.05 35.43 -25.38
CA GLU A 16 -9.24 35.19 -23.94
C GLU A 16 -10.16 33.99 -23.67
N LYS A 17 -11.25 33.85 -24.44
CA LYS A 17 -12.16 32.71 -24.34
C LYS A 17 -11.47 31.39 -24.69
N LYS A 18 -10.62 31.40 -25.71
CA LYS A 18 -9.83 30.22 -26.10
C LYS A 18 -8.81 29.86 -25.01
N GLU A 19 -8.08 30.85 -24.49
CA GLU A 19 -7.13 30.63 -23.39
C GLU A 19 -7.82 30.09 -22.13
N ALA A 20 -8.98 30.64 -21.77
CA ALA A 20 -9.78 30.14 -20.65
C ALA A 20 -10.24 28.69 -20.87
N LEU A 21 -10.62 28.32 -22.10
CA LEU A 21 -11.01 26.95 -22.44
C LEU A 21 -9.82 25.99 -22.39
N ASP A 22 -8.64 26.42 -22.85
CA ASP A 22 -7.41 25.63 -22.81
C ASP A 22 -6.96 25.39 -21.36
N ILE A 23 -7.02 26.43 -20.51
CA ILE A 23 -6.73 26.31 -19.07
C ILE A 23 -7.73 25.36 -18.41
N LYS A 24 -9.04 25.54 -18.65
CA LYS A 24 -10.07 24.66 -18.12
C LYS A 24 -9.81 23.20 -18.50
N THR A 25 -9.51 22.95 -19.77
CA THR A 25 -9.24 21.60 -20.28
C THR A 25 -7.99 20.99 -19.62
N LYS A 26 -6.94 21.78 -19.40
CA LYS A 26 -5.73 21.33 -18.69
C LYS A 26 -6.04 20.98 -17.24
N VAL A 27 -6.76 21.85 -16.54
CA VAL A 27 -7.16 21.64 -15.13
C VAL A 27 -8.07 20.41 -14.99
N GLU A 28 -9.03 20.20 -15.89
CA GLU A 28 -9.91 19.02 -15.86
C GLU A 28 -9.12 17.72 -16.08
N LYS A 29 -8.18 17.70 -17.02
CA LYS A 29 -7.29 16.56 -17.24
C LYS A 29 -6.43 16.26 -16.03
N GLU A 30 -5.86 17.29 -15.41
CA GLU A 30 -5.04 17.15 -14.21
C GLU A 30 -5.87 16.68 -13.02
N ASN A 31 -7.07 17.23 -12.83
CA ASN A 31 -7.99 16.82 -11.78
C ASN A 31 -8.38 15.35 -11.93
N LYS A 32 -8.67 14.90 -13.17
CA LYS A 32 -8.94 13.48 -13.44
C LYS A 32 -7.73 12.61 -13.09
N ARG A 33 -6.53 12.98 -13.53
CA ARG A 33 -5.29 12.25 -13.21
C ARG A 33 -5.08 12.14 -11.70
N LEU A 34 -5.26 13.23 -10.97
CA LEU A 34 -5.10 13.26 -9.51
C LEU A 34 -6.15 12.41 -8.79
N ARG A 35 -7.39 12.37 -9.28
CA ARG A 35 -8.43 11.48 -8.73
C ARG A 35 -8.09 10.01 -8.93
N ASP A 36 -7.61 9.66 -10.12
CA ASP A 36 -7.19 8.29 -10.43
C ASP A 36 -5.99 7.88 -9.56
N GLU A 37 -5.01 8.76 -9.41
CA GLU A 37 -3.83 8.55 -8.54
C GLU A 37 -4.22 8.43 -7.07
N LEU A 38 -5.15 9.26 -6.58
CA LEU A 38 -5.67 9.18 -5.22
C LEU A 38 -6.39 7.85 -4.97
N ALA A 39 -7.20 7.38 -5.91
CA ALA A 39 -7.90 6.10 -5.80
C ALA A 39 -6.91 4.93 -5.76
N GLN A 40 -5.85 4.97 -6.58
CA GLN A 40 -4.79 3.97 -6.56
C GLN A 40 -4.04 3.95 -5.23
N LEU A 41 -3.66 5.12 -4.70
CA LEU A 41 -2.99 5.24 -3.41
C LEU A 41 -3.86 4.74 -2.25
N GLN A 42 -5.17 5.02 -2.28
CA GLN A 42 -6.11 4.52 -1.28
C GLN A 42 -6.20 2.99 -1.29
N GLU A 43 -6.27 2.38 -2.48
CA GLU A 43 -6.31 0.91 -2.59
C GLU A 43 -4.98 0.27 -2.14
N GLN A 44 -3.84 0.85 -2.54
CA GLN A 44 -2.54 0.39 -2.06
C GLN A 44 -2.42 0.48 -0.54
N ASN A 45 -2.88 1.58 0.06
CA ASN A 45 -2.87 1.75 1.50
C ASN A 45 -3.72 0.68 2.20
N ARG A 46 -4.91 0.39 1.65
CA ARG A 46 -5.79 -0.68 2.16
C ARG A 46 -5.11 -2.05 2.09
N GLN A 47 -4.46 -2.37 0.99
CA GLN A 47 -3.72 -3.63 0.81
C GLN A 47 -2.54 -3.75 1.78
N LEU A 48 -1.77 -2.67 1.95
CA LEU A 48 -0.67 -2.62 2.92
C LEU A 48 -1.18 -2.79 4.35
N GLY A 49 -2.30 -2.16 4.72
CA GLY A 49 -2.92 -2.33 6.03
C GLY A 49 -3.35 -3.78 6.29
N ALA A 50 -3.93 -4.44 5.29
CA ALA A 50 -4.30 -5.85 5.39
C ALA A 50 -3.07 -6.76 5.54
N ALA A 51 -2.02 -6.52 4.75
CA ALA A 51 -0.77 -7.27 4.81
C ALA A 51 -0.07 -7.09 6.17
N ASN A 52 -0.01 -5.86 6.70
CA ASN A 52 0.57 -5.59 8.01
C ASN A 52 -0.16 -6.35 9.11
N LYS A 53 -1.50 -6.33 9.13
CA LYS A 53 -2.29 -7.07 10.11
C LYS A 53 -2.04 -8.58 10.03
N GLN A 54 -1.89 -9.12 8.83
CA GLN A 54 -1.55 -10.52 8.63
C GLN A 54 -0.15 -10.85 9.15
N LEU A 55 0.84 -9.98 8.90
CA LEU A 55 2.20 -10.15 9.39
C LEU A 55 2.27 -10.08 10.91
N GLU A 56 1.59 -9.12 11.55
CA GLU A 56 1.49 -9.02 13.01
C GLU A 56 0.94 -10.32 13.62
N ASN A 57 -0.20 -10.81 13.11
CA ASN A 57 -0.80 -12.06 13.56
C ASN A 57 0.15 -13.26 13.37
N SER A 58 0.84 -13.32 12.24
CA SER A 58 1.78 -14.39 11.92
C SER A 58 2.97 -14.39 12.86
N ILE A 59 3.54 -13.21 13.15
CA ILE A 59 4.66 -13.05 14.08
C ILE A 59 4.24 -13.44 15.50
N SER A 60 3.09 -12.99 15.98
CA SER A 60 2.59 -13.36 17.31
C SER A 60 2.36 -14.87 17.41
N THR A 61 1.80 -15.50 16.37
CA THR A 61 1.56 -16.94 16.34
C THR A 61 2.88 -17.72 16.34
N LEU A 62 3.84 -17.32 15.51
CA LEU A 62 5.18 -17.92 15.45
C LEU A 62 5.90 -17.81 16.79
N PHE A 63 5.85 -16.64 17.41
CA PHE A 63 6.45 -16.40 18.72
C PHE A 63 5.85 -17.31 19.79
N ALA A 64 4.52 -17.36 19.90
CA ALA A 64 3.83 -18.22 20.87
C ALA A 64 4.15 -19.70 20.63
N THR A 65 4.18 -20.13 19.37
CA THR A 65 4.52 -21.51 18.99
C THR A 65 5.97 -21.84 19.35
N ALA A 66 6.91 -20.94 19.07
CA ALA A 66 8.32 -21.12 19.41
C ALA A 66 8.52 -21.21 20.94
N GLN A 67 7.85 -20.37 21.73
CA GLN A 67 7.90 -20.43 23.18
C GLN A 67 7.37 -21.77 23.72
N LEU A 68 6.25 -22.27 23.18
CA LEU A 68 5.70 -23.56 23.56
C LEU A 68 6.66 -24.71 23.23
N GLU A 69 7.26 -24.68 22.05
CA GLU A 69 8.17 -25.75 21.61
C GLU A 69 9.47 -25.74 22.42
N LEU A 70 10.03 -24.57 22.70
CA LEU A 70 11.17 -24.43 23.61
C LEU A 70 10.83 -25.00 25.00
N GLY A 71 9.66 -24.65 25.55
CA GLY A 71 9.22 -25.17 26.85
C GLY A 71 9.03 -26.69 26.86
N ARG A 72 8.59 -27.30 25.75
CA ARG A 72 8.52 -28.76 25.60
C ARG A 72 9.92 -29.38 25.59
N LYS A 73 10.84 -28.80 24.82
CA LYS A 73 12.22 -29.27 24.75
C LYS A 73 12.96 -29.14 26.07
N ASP A 74 12.76 -28.06 26.83
CA ASP A 74 13.32 -27.92 28.17
C ASP A 74 12.83 -29.00 29.13
N LYS A 75 11.54 -29.34 29.08
CA LYS A 75 10.97 -30.44 29.89
C LYS A 75 11.56 -31.79 29.49
N GLU A 76 11.71 -32.03 28.18
CA GLU A 76 12.31 -33.25 27.64
C GLU A 76 13.78 -33.39 28.05
N ILE A 77 14.56 -32.31 27.96
CA ILE A 77 15.96 -32.25 28.41
C ILE A 77 16.05 -32.55 29.91
N LYS A 78 15.21 -31.91 30.74
CA LYS A 78 15.18 -32.18 32.19
C LYS A 78 14.89 -33.65 32.48
N ARG A 79 13.89 -34.24 31.81
CA ARG A 79 13.55 -35.66 31.95
C ARG A 79 14.73 -36.56 31.57
N LEU A 80 15.39 -36.30 30.46
CA LEU A 80 16.53 -37.09 30.00
C LEU A 80 17.73 -36.98 30.95
N ARG A 81 18.00 -35.79 31.50
CA ARG A 81 19.06 -35.59 32.50
C ARG A 81 18.79 -36.39 33.78
N SER A 82 17.58 -36.33 34.32
CA SER A 82 17.21 -37.13 35.50
C SER A 82 17.30 -38.65 35.24
N GLN A 83 17.01 -39.10 34.03
CA GLN A 83 17.18 -40.50 33.63
C GLN A 83 18.65 -40.92 33.53
N LEU A 84 19.55 -40.02 33.14
CA LEU A 84 20.99 -40.27 33.13
C LEU A 84 21.54 -40.34 34.56
N GLU A 85 21.21 -39.35 35.40
CA GLU A 85 21.64 -39.31 36.80
C GLU A 85 21.20 -40.57 37.58
N SER A 86 19.96 -41.02 37.38
CA SER A 86 19.47 -42.26 38.02
C SER A 86 20.15 -43.54 37.51
N ARG A 87 20.66 -43.55 36.27
CA ARG A 87 21.44 -44.67 35.73
C ARG A 87 22.88 -44.68 36.21
N GLU A 88 23.48 -43.51 36.40
CA GLU A 88 24.85 -43.38 36.92
C GLU A 88 24.94 -43.66 38.43
N ALA A 89 23.83 -43.49 39.15
CA ALA A 89 23.74 -43.75 40.59
C ALA A 89 23.36 -45.21 40.95
N ALA A 90 23.04 -46.05 39.96
CA ALA A 90 22.64 -47.45 40.12
C ALA A 90 23.79 -48.40 39.74
#